data_AF-A0A183DAY0-F1
#
_entry.id   AF-A0A183DAY0-F1
#
_cell.length_a   1.000
_cell.length_b   1.000
_cell.length_c   1.000
_cell.angle_alpha   90.00
_cell.angle_beta   90.00
_cell.angle_gamma   90.00
#
_symmetry.space_group_name_H-M   'P 1'
#
loop_
_entity.id
_entity.type
_entity.pdbx_description
1 polymer ?
#
loop_
_entity_poly.entity_id
_entity_poly.type
_entity_poly.pdbx_seq_one_letter_code
_entity_poly.pdbx_strand_id
1 'polypeptide(L)'
;MKHALAFIICFERALLDEDVESAFDYCSGFIRNHYRRIRRCYETERGVQLQRKAFYRTKSAKPNRITEVPYLLINGYSPNPDANNLDIHALQLLLKKWMRMFRYDYLSD
;
A
#
# COMPACT_ATOMS: atom_id res chain seq x y z
N MET A 1 -4.79 -6.99 11.65
CA MET A 1 -4.36 -6.31 10.40
C MET A 1 -3.53 -7.18 9.44
N LYS A 2 -2.89 -8.28 9.87
CA LYS A 2 -1.97 -9.07 9.01
C LYS A 2 -2.57 -9.63 7.71
N HIS A 3 -3.86 -9.96 7.68
CA HIS A 3 -4.51 -10.55 6.50
C HIS A 3 -4.85 -9.55 5.38
N ALA A 4 -4.95 -8.24 5.68
CA ALA A 4 -5.33 -7.24 4.68
C ALA A 4 -4.23 -7.04 3.62
N LEU A 5 -2.97 -6.99 4.05
CA LEU A 5 -1.83 -6.85 3.14
C LEU A 5 -1.68 -8.09 2.25
N ALA A 6 -1.79 -9.28 2.83
CA ALA A 6 -1.75 -10.52 2.05
C ALA A 6 -2.87 -10.58 1.00
N PHE A 7 -4.07 -10.08 1.33
CA PHE A 7 -5.20 -9.99 0.41
C PHE A 7 -4.92 -9.04 -0.74
N ILE A 8 -4.48 -7.82 -0.44
CA ILE A 8 -4.15 -6.84 -1.48
C ILE A 8 -3.07 -7.39 -2.41
N ILE A 9 -2.01 -8.01 -1.88
CA ILE A 9 -0.92 -8.58 -2.69
C ILE A 9 -1.42 -9.73 -3.58
N CYS A 10 -2.24 -10.63 -3.03
CA CYS A 10 -2.84 -11.71 -3.81
C CYS A 10 -3.71 -11.15 -4.93
N PHE A 11 -4.60 -10.20 -4.58
CA PHE A 11 -5.60 -9.64 -5.47
C PHE A 11 -4.96 -8.88 -6.63
N GLU A 12 -3.99 -8.00 -6.36
CA GLU A 12 -3.24 -7.27 -7.39
C GLU A 12 -2.47 -8.20 -8.33
N ARG A 13 -1.97 -9.35 -7.84
CA ARG A 13 -1.31 -10.35 -8.69
C ARG A 13 -2.29 -11.13 -9.55
N ALA A 14 -3.44 -11.52 -8.98
CA ALA A 14 -4.46 -12.28 -9.71
C ALA A 14 -5.06 -11.44 -10.86
N LEU A 15 -5.23 -10.13 -10.67
CA LEU A 15 -5.73 -9.22 -11.70
C LEU A 15 -4.86 -9.11 -12.97
N LEU A 16 -3.65 -9.69 -12.98
CA LEU A 16 -2.83 -9.79 -14.19
C LEU A 16 -3.40 -10.81 -15.19
N ASP A 17 -4.05 -11.86 -14.69
CA ASP A 17 -4.48 -13.03 -15.48
C ASP A 17 -5.97 -13.36 -15.33
N GLU A 18 -6.62 -12.87 -14.27
CA GLU A 18 -7.99 -13.18 -13.86
C GLU A 18 -8.87 -11.93 -13.86
N ASP A 19 -10.18 -12.10 -14.02
CA ASP A 19 -11.13 -10.99 -13.82
C ASP A 19 -11.28 -10.62 -12.33
N VAL A 20 -11.89 -9.47 -12.08
CA VAL A 20 -12.07 -8.91 -10.73
C VAL A 20 -12.81 -9.87 -9.80
N GLU A 21 -13.85 -10.55 -10.25
CA GLU A 21 -14.67 -11.43 -9.41
C GLU A 21 -13.92 -12.71 -9.06
N SER A 22 -13.28 -13.32 -10.07
CA SER A 22 -12.46 -14.53 -9.94
C SER A 22 -11.26 -14.28 -9.01
N ALA A 23 -10.53 -13.19 -9.20
CA ALA A 23 -9.43 -12.76 -8.34
C ALA A 23 -9.89 -12.52 -6.90
N PHE A 24 -11.07 -11.91 -6.71
CA PHE A 24 -11.57 -11.56 -5.40
C PHE A 24 -12.07 -12.79 -4.63
N ASP A 25 -12.74 -13.74 -5.30
CA ASP A 25 -13.14 -15.01 -4.68
C ASP A 25 -11.90 -15.82 -4.26
N TYR A 26 -10.97 -16.05 -5.19
CA TYR A 26 -9.71 -16.77 -4.95
C TYR A 26 -8.91 -16.18 -3.78
N CYS A 27 -8.64 -14.87 -3.82
CA CYS A 27 -7.83 -14.21 -2.79
C CYS A 27 -8.58 -13.99 -1.48
N SER A 28 -9.90 -14.06 -1.45
CA SER A 28 -10.65 -13.99 -0.19
C SER A 28 -10.71 -15.33 0.56
N GLY A 29 -10.27 -16.44 -0.06
CA GLY A 29 -10.37 -17.80 0.48
C GLY A 29 -9.68 -17.98 1.84
N PHE A 30 -8.58 -17.26 2.10
CA PHE A 30 -7.91 -17.30 3.41
C PHE A 30 -8.54 -16.36 4.46
N ILE A 31 -9.52 -15.54 4.06
CA ILE A 31 -10.31 -14.67 4.94
C ILE A 31 -11.74 -15.22 4.99
N ARG A 32 -11.94 -16.30 5.76
CA ARG A 32 -13.24 -17.00 5.93
C ARG A 32 -14.44 -16.04 6.00
N ASN A 33 -15.37 -16.14 5.05
CA ASN A 33 -16.62 -15.36 4.96
C ASN A 33 -16.46 -13.83 4.79
N HIS A 34 -15.30 -13.33 4.36
CA HIS A 34 -15.12 -11.89 4.15
C HIS A 34 -15.37 -11.41 2.72
N TYR A 35 -15.42 -12.28 1.69
CA TYR A 35 -15.83 -11.90 0.32
C TYR A 35 -17.06 -10.98 0.33
N ARG A 36 -18.19 -11.49 0.83
CA ARG A 36 -19.47 -10.77 0.85
C ARG A 36 -19.40 -9.52 1.72
N ARG A 37 -18.61 -9.54 2.79
CA ARG A 37 -18.48 -8.41 3.72
C ARG A 37 -17.67 -7.28 3.11
N ILE A 38 -16.57 -7.59 2.40
CA ILE A 38 -15.73 -6.61 1.73
C ILE A 38 -16.50 -6.02 0.54
N ARG A 39 -17.16 -6.84 -0.28
CA ARG A 39 -18.02 -6.39 -1.38
C ARG A 39 -19.14 -5.47 -0.89
N ARG A 40 -19.88 -5.89 0.15
CA ARG A 40 -20.91 -5.05 0.77
C ARG A 40 -20.32 -3.74 1.33
N CYS A 41 -19.14 -3.78 1.93
CA CYS A 41 -18.49 -2.56 2.41
C CYS A 41 -18.19 -1.62 1.24
N TYR A 42 -17.64 -2.13 0.14
CA TYR A 42 -17.33 -1.37 -1.06
C TYR A 42 -18.57 -0.67 -1.66
N GLU A 43 -19.70 -1.36 -1.74
CA GLU A 43 -20.96 -0.86 -2.33
C GLU A 43 -21.77 0.06 -1.41
N THR A 44 -21.38 0.20 -0.13
CA THR A 44 -22.12 1.02 0.85
C THR A 44 -21.50 2.40 1.04
N GLU A 45 -22.23 3.29 1.73
CA GLU A 45 -21.72 4.60 2.14
C GLU A 45 -20.39 4.50 2.91
N ARG A 46 -20.20 3.41 3.66
CA ARG A 46 -18.93 3.17 4.35
C ARG A 46 -17.76 3.07 3.38
N GLY A 47 -17.90 2.35 2.28
CA GLY A 47 -16.90 2.25 1.21
C GLY A 47 -16.60 3.63 0.62
N VAL A 48 -17.64 4.40 0.30
CA VAL A 48 -17.50 5.77 -0.21
C VAL A 48 -16.74 6.68 0.77
N GLN A 49 -17.06 6.60 2.07
CA GLN A 49 -16.36 7.37 3.10
C GLN A 49 -14.88 6.97 3.21
N LEU A 50 -14.55 5.69 3.06
CA LEU A 50 -13.15 5.22 3.05
C LEU A 50 -12.38 5.75 1.85
N GLN A 51 -13.02 5.79 0.67
CA GLN A 51 -12.42 6.37 -0.54
C GLN A 51 -12.20 7.88 -0.40
N ARG A 52 -13.15 8.62 0.18
CA ARG A 52 -12.98 10.04 0.52
C ARG A 52 -11.80 10.27 1.46
N LYS A 53 -11.61 9.40 2.47
CA LYS A 53 -10.46 9.48 3.37
C LYS A 53 -9.14 9.23 2.64
N ALA A 54 -9.09 8.25 1.73
CA ALA A 54 -7.92 7.99 0.91
C ALA A 54 -7.60 9.19 -0.01
N PHE A 55 -8.62 9.80 -0.62
CA PHE A 55 -8.48 11.03 -1.41
C PHE A 55 -7.85 12.17 -0.61
N TYR A 56 -8.39 12.49 0.57
CA TYR A 56 -7.84 13.58 1.38
C TYR A 56 -6.41 13.30 1.84
N ARG A 57 -6.07 12.05 2.18
CA ARG A 57 -4.70 11.65 2.52
C ARG A 57 -3.73 11.79 1.35
N THR A 58 -4.18 11.43 0.15
CA THR A 58 -3.39 11.58 -1.09
C THR A 58 -3.16 13.06 -1.39
N LYS A 59 -4.21 13.88 -1.29
CA LYS A 59 -4.14 15.33 -1.51
C LYS A 59 -3.26 16.06 -0.49
N SER A 60 -3.25 15.61 0.76
CA SER A 60 -2.46 16.23 1.83
C SER A 60 -1.07 15.62 2.01
N ALA A 61 -0.66 14.68 1.16
CA ALA A 61 0.67 14.08 1.20
C ALA A 61 1.74 15.16 1.03
N LYS A 62 2.75 15.09 1.89
CA LYS A 62 3.95 15.95 1.91
C LYS A 62 5.18 15.02 1.81
N PRO A 63 6.33 15.46 1.28
CA PRO A 63 6.74 16.85 1.07
C PRO A 63 6.34 17.45 -0.28
N ASN A 64 6.22 16.63 -1.33
CA ASN A 64 5.90 17.07 -2.69
C ASN A 64 4.48 16.64 -3.08
N ARG A 65 3.90 17.32 -4.07
CA ARG A 65 2.62 16.89 -4.66
C ARG A 65 2.82 15.58 -5.40
N ILE A 66 1.82 14.69 -5.31
CA ILE A 66 1.81 13.43 -6.05
C ILE A 66 1.50 13.74 -7.52
N THR A 67 2.49 13.57 -8.39
CA THR A 67 2.40 13.76 -9.84
C THR A 67 2.22 12.43 -10.59
N GLU A 68 2.79 11.36 -10.05
CA GLU A 68 2.76 10.00 -10.61
C GLU A 68 2.64 8.93 -9.51
N VAL A 69 2.34 7.70 -9.91
CA VAL A 69 2.23 6.52 -9.03
C VAL A 69 3.10 5.37 -9.55
N PRO A 70 3.72 4.56 -8.67
CA PRO A 70 3.57 4.53 -7.22
C PRO A 70 4.34 5.63 -6.48
N TYR A 71 3.69 6.32 -5.53
CA TYR A 71 4.31 7.33 -4.67
C TYR A 71 4.67 6.75 -3.31
N LEU A 72 5.96 6.72 -2.98
CA LEU A 72 6.45 6.22 -1.69
C LEU A 72 6.88 7.34 -0.76
N LEU A 73 6.36 7.30 0.47
CA LEU A 73 6.82 8.14 1.57
C LEU A 73 7.52 7.28 2.60
N ILE A 74 8.75 7.65 2.92
CA ILE A 74 9.52 7.01 3.96
C ILE A 74 10.02 8.11 4.90
N ASN A 75 9.53 8.12 6.14
CA ASN A 75 9.81 9.15 7.15
C ASN A 75 9.60 10.60 6.68
N GLY A 76 8.55 10.85 5.90
CA GLY A 76 8.23 12.19 5.37
C GLY A 76 9.12 12.64 4.21
N TYR A 77 9.94 11.75 3.67
CA TYR A 77 10.73 11.96 2.45
C TYR A 77 10.20 11.09 1.30
N SER A 78 10.16 11.65 0.10
CA SER A 78 9.89 10.92 -1.15
C SER A 78 11.15 10.91 -2.01
N PRO A 79 11.78 9.74 -2.24
CA PRO A 79 13.09 9.64 -2.89
C PRO A 79 13.09 9.91 -4.39
N ASN A 80 11.94 9.94 -5.07
CA ASN A 80 11.86 10.21 -6.50
C ASN A 80 10.54 10.92 -6.84
N PRO A 81 10.54 12.26 -7.00
CA PRO A 81 9.33 13.01 -7.40
C PRO A 81 9.07 13.01 -8.92
N ASP A 82 10.08 12.72 -9.74
CA ASP A 82 10.07 13.02 -11.19
C ASP A 82 10.43 11.81 -12.08
N ALA A 83 10.45 10.59 -11.55
CA ALA A 83 10.65 9.40 -12.37
C ALA A 83 10.01 8.17 -11.72
N ASN A 84 9.02 7.60 -12.42
CA ASN A 84 8.40 6.29 -12.22
C ASN A 84 9.39 5.09 -12.16
N ASN A 85 10.70 5.33 -12.13
CA ASN A 85 11.75 4.35 -11.91
C ASN A 85 11.88 4.01 -10.42
N LEU A 86 10.81 3.46 -9.86
CA LEU A 86 10.82 2.93 -8.51
C LEU A 86 11.64 1.62 -8.48
N ASP A 87 12.94 1.72 -8.23
CA ASP A 87 13.81 0.55 -8.11
C ASP A 87 13.59 -0.13 -6.74
N ILE A 88 12.97 -1.32 -6.78
CA ILE A 88 12.73 -2.17 -5.59
C ILE A 88 14.05 -2.52 -4.88
N HIS A 89 15.15 -2.70 -5.61
CA HIS A 89 16.46 -2.98 -5.01
C HIS A 89 16.99 -1.75 -4.28
N ALA A 90 16.82 -0.56 -4.84
CA ALA A 90 17.13 0.70 -4.15
C ALA A 90 16.29 0.87 -2.87
N LEU A 91 15.00 0.51 -2.89
CA LEU A 91 14.13 0.56 -1.72
C LEU A 91 14.63 -0.38 -0.59
N GLN A 92 15.00 -1.61 -0.92
CA GLN A 92 15.56 -2.56 0.05
C GLN A 92 16.86 -2.04 0.68
N LEU A 93 17.73 -1.43 -0.14
CA LEU A 93 18.98 -0.82 0.33
C LEU A 93 18.74 0.38 1.24
N LEU A 94 17.81 1.27 0.88
CA LEU A 94 17.42 2.43 1.70
C LEU A 94 16.86 1.99 3.06
N LEU A 95 15.94 1.01 3.07
CA LEU A 95 15.38 0.46 4.30
C LEU A 95 16.47 -0.16 5.19
N LYS A 96 17.40 -0.94 4.61
CA LYS A 96 18.54 -1.51 5.34
C LYS A 96 19.47 -0.44 5.92
N LYS A 97 19.79 0.60 5.15
CA LYS A 97 20.64 1.73 5.61
C LYS A 97 19.99 2.44 6.80
N TRP A 98 18.70 2.72 6.73
CA TRP A 98 17.99 3.43 7.79
C TRP A 98 17.80 2.59 9.05
N MET A 99 17.47 1.30 8.92
CA MET A 99 17.43 0.39 10.08
C MET A 99 18.77 0.33 10.81
N ARG A 100 19.90 0.47 10.10
CA ARG A 100 21.23 0.57 10.72
C ARG A 100 21.44 1.88 11.45
N MET A 101 21.05 3.02 10.88
CA MET A 101 21.18 4.34 11.51
C MET A 101 20.50 4.38 12.89
N PHE A 102 19.24 3.96 12.97
CA PHE A 102 18.52 3.90 14.25
C PHE A 102 19.18 2.96 15.26
N ARG A 103 19.84 1.89 14.80
CA ARG A 103 20.54 0.96 15.69
C ARG A 103 21.81 1.56 16.30
N TYR A 104 22.47 2.48 15.60
CA TYR A 104 23.64 3.21 16.12
C TYR A 104 23.24 4.30 17.11
N ASP A 105 22.12 5.00 16.88
CA ASP A 105 21.62 6.02 17.81
C ASP A 105 21.25 5.43 19.18
N TYR A 106 20.75 4.18 19.23
CA TYR A 106 20.46 3.47 20.49
C TYR A 106 21.67 2.84 21.20
N LEU A 107 22.84 2.80 20.56
CA LEU A 107 24.09 2.24 21.13
C LEU A 107 25.10 3.34 21.51
N SER A 108 24.70 4.61 21.36
CA SER A 108 25.56 5.78 21.62
C SER A 108 25.19 6.51 22.91
N ASP A 109 24.27 5.96 23.71
CA ASP A 109 23.98 6.34 25.10
C ASP A 109 24.55 5.31 26.09
#